data_AF-A0A4R2JPM5-F1
#
_entry.id   AF-A0A4R2JPM5-F1
#
_cell.length_a   1.000
_cell.length_b   1.000
_cell.length_c   1.000
_cell.angle_alpha   90.00
_cell.angle_beta   90.00
_cell.angle_gamma   90.00
#
_symmetry.space_group_name_H-M   'P 1'
#
loop_
_entity.id
_entity.type
_entity.pdbx_description
1 polymer ?
#
loop_
_entity_poly.entity_id
_entity_poly.type
_entity_poly.pdbx_seq_one_letter_code
_entity_poly.pdbx_strand_id
1 'polypeptide(L)'
;MTGPLLFVLDRGPLVAGAMALAITPGMHVVLALGLERRVIRPRDQFLALIYGDPLLCLACGVGVALVPRELSGLIRSLAATQTALLVASCWLVFGIWQWRSETRLNYYSLAQALAPTKIWHQLAVYPVFGTLVTVTAVAGLGAPLGDRPVLAALGKVIILGCGAGWILLHLHDRRHPRLGHPPFDWRRLRPVPRPWPADSISLRATSG
;
A
#
# COMPACT_ATOMS: atom_id res chain seq x y z
N MET A 1 17.61 -4.94 21.10
CA MET A 1 16.17 -5.02 20.80
C MET A 1 16.01 -5.23 19.31
N THR A 2 15.50 -6.38 18.87
CA THR A 2 15.17 -6.61 17.45
C THR A 2 14.01 -5.68 17.08
N GLY A 3 14.26 -4.77 16.13
CA GLY A 3 13.22 -3.88 15.65
C GLY A 3 12.07 -4.66 14.98
N PRO A 4 10.85 -4.09 14.91
CA PRO A 4 9.67 -4.77 14.37
C PRO A 4 9.83 -5.24 12.90
N LEU A 5 10.75 -4.65 12.12
CA LEU A 5 11.07 -5.11 10.78
C LEU A 5 12.05 -6.27 10.73
N LEU A 6 12.99 -6.35 11.68
CA LEU A 6 13.83 -7.54 11.84
C LEU A 6 12.97 -8.75 12.21
N PHE A 7 11.93 -8.55 13.03
CA PHE A 7 10.95 -9.60 13.31
C PHE A 7 10.30 -10.18 12.04
N VAL A 8 9.94 -9.33 11.06
CA VAL A 8 9.32 -9.83 9.81
C VAL A 8 10.34 -10.59 8.95
N LEU A 9 11.57 -10.11 8.87
CA LEU A 9 12.66 -10.79 8.16
C LEU A 9 12.96 -12.16 8.79
N ASP A 10 12.96 -12.25 10.11
CA ASP A 10 13.27 -13.48 10.87
C ASP A 10 12.20 -14.57 10.72
N ARG A 11 10.95 -14.19 10.42
CA ARG A 11 9.82 -15.12 10.26
C ARG A 11 9.70 -15.71 8.85
N GLY A 12 10.48 -15.19 7.90
CA GLY A 12 10.57 -15.71 6.55
C GLY A 12 9.51 -15.18 5.57
N PRO A 13 9.62 -15.58 4.29
CA PRO A 13 8.94 -14.92 3.18
C PRO A 13 7.41 -15.07 3.19
N LEU A 14 6.89 -16.22 3.64
CA LEU A 14 5.46 -16.46 3.70
C LEU A 14 4.78 -15.56 4.74
N VAL A 15 5.40 -15.38 5.90
CA VAL A 15 4.87 -14.51 6.97
C VAL A 15 4.90 -13.05 6.51
N ALA A 16 6.00 -12.62 5.88
CA ALA A 16 6.10 -11.28 5.32
C ALA A 16 5.00 -10.99 4.27
N GLY A 17 4.81 -11.91 3.32
CA GLY A 17 3.75 -11.81 2.31
C GLY A 17 2.34 -11.83 2.90
N ALA A 18 2.08 -12.69 3.89
CA ALA A 18 0.78 -12.77 4.56
C ALA A 18 0.47 -11.52 5.39
N MET A 19 1.45 -10.97 6.11
CA MET A 19 1.31 -9.70 6.85
C MET A 19 1.03 -8.54 5.90
N ALA A 20 1.75 -8.48 4.78
CA ALA A 20 1.54 -7.51 3.72
C ALA A 20 0.09 -7.57 3.19
N LEU A 21 -0.38 -8.77 2.81
CA LEU A 21 -1.76 -9.01 2.35
C LEU A 21 -2.81 -8.66 3.41
N ALA A 22 -2.53 -8.93 4.68
CA ALA A 22 -3.42 -8.59 5.78
C ALA A 22 -3.57 -7.07 5.95
N ILE A 23 -2.49 -6.30 5.79
CA ILE A 23 -2.53 -4.83 5.84
C ILE A 23 -3.28 -4.28 4.61
N THR A 24 -2.93 -4.75 3.41
CA THR A 24 -3.62 -4.42 2.17
C THR A 24 -3.51 -5.57 1.15
N PRO A 25 -4.61 -5.98 0.48
CA PRO A 25 -5.96 -5.41 0.56
C PRO A 25 -6.82 -5.93 1.72
N GLY A 26 -6.34 -6.86 2.56
CA GLY A 26 -7.13 -7.58 3.57
C GLY A 26 -7.93 -6.68 4.52
N MET A 27 -7.26 -5.83 5.30
CA MET A 27 -7.94 -4.91 6.21
C MET A 27 -8.82 -3.90 5.44
N HIS A 28 -8.45 -3.55 4.21
CA HIS A 28 -9.28 -2.70 3.37
C HIS A 28 -10.64 -3.34 3.07
N VAL A 29 -10.66 -4.65 2.76
CA VAL A 29 -11.89 -5.44 2.60
C VAL A 29 -12.70 -5.48 3.89
N VAL A 30 -12.05 -5.74 5.03
CA VAL A 30 -12.71 -5.78 6.34
C VAL A 30 -13.39 -4.45 6.68
N LEU A 31 -12.69 -3.33 6.49
CA LEU A 31 -13.24 -1.99 6.74
C LEU A 31 -14.37 -1.64 5.77
N ALA A 32 -14.23 -2.00 4.49
CA ALA A 32 -15.25 -1.77 3.48
C ALA A 32 -16.56 -2.52 3.81
N LEU A 33 -16.46 -3.78 4.22
CA LEU A 33 -17.62 -4.61 4.58
C LEU A 33 -18.21 -4.20 5.94
N GLY A 34 -17.36 -4.06 6.96
CA GLY A 34 -17.79 -3.85 8.34
C GLY A 34 -18.28 -2.43 8.63
N LEU A 35 -17.53 -1.42 8.21
CA LEU A 35 -17.86 -0.01 8.50
C LEU A 35 -18.60 0.63 7.33
N GLU A 36 -18.08 0.50 6.11
CA GLU A 36 -18.66 1.17 4.94
C GLU A 36 -19.84 0.40 4.32
N ARG A 37 -20.17 -0.78 4.83
CA ARG A 37 -21.28 -1.65 4.39
C ARG A 37 -21.32 -1.85 2.87
N ARG A 38 -20.16 -1.97 2.24
CA ARG A 38 -20.03 -2.15 0.78
C ARG A 38 -19.14 -3.33 0.43
N VAL A 39 -19.50 -4.01 -0.66
CA VAL A 39 -18.64 -5.03 -1.28
C VAL A 39 -17.65 -4.33 -2.21
N ILE A 40 -16.38 -4.69 -2.09
CA ILE A 40 -15.33 -4.23 -2.99
C ILE A 40 -15.53 -4.89 -4.36
N ARG A 41 -15.77 -4.07 -5.39
CA ARG A 41 -15.88 -4.52 -6.78
C ARG A 41 -14.72 -3.93 -7.58
N PRO A 42 -13.92 -4.73 -8.30
CA PRO A 42 -12.76 -4.22 -9.04
C PRO A 42 -13.06 -3.02 -9.94
N ARG A 43 -14.21 -3.05 -10.62
CA ARG A 43 -14.66 -1.96 -11.50
C ARG A 43 -14.86 -0.62 -10.80
N ASP A 44 -15.12 -0.63 -9.49
CA ASP A 44 -15.44 0.56 -8.68
C ASP A 44 -14.22 1.02 -7.85
N GLN A 45 -13.07 0.35 -7.96
CA GLN A 45 -11.87 0.65 -7.18
C GLN A 45 -10.72 1.15 -8.07
N PHE A 46 -9.68 1.63 -7.40
CA PHE A 46 -8.37 1.91 -8.01
C PHE A 46 -7.69 0.60 -8.39
N LEU A 47 -7.14 0.54 -9.61
CA LEU A 47 -6.42 -0.64 -10.07
C LEU A 47 -5.13 -0.86 -9.26
N ALA A 48 -4.49 0.22 -8.80
CA ALA A 48 -3.35 0.16 -7.90
C ALA A 48 -3.69 -0.56 -6.59
N LEU A 49 -4.90 -0.37 -6.04
CA LEU A 49 -5.34 -1.08 -4.83
C LEU A 49 -5.66 -2.56 -5.11
N ILE A 50 -6.34 -2.86 -6.21
CA ILE A 50 -6.82 -4.22 -6.49
C ILE A 50 -5.73 -5.14 -7.01
N TYR A 51 -4.85 -4.62 -7.86
CA TYR A 51 -3.79 -5.39 -8.52
C TYR A 51 -2.40 -4.95 -8.06
N GLY A 52 -2.18 -3.65 -7.87
CA GLY A 52 -0.88 -3.13 -7.46
C GLY A 52 -0.47 -3.57 -6.06
N ASP A 53 -1.34 -3.43 -5.06
CA ASP A 53 -1.03 -3.79 -3.67
C ASP A 53 -0.69 -5.29 -3.55
N PRO A 54 -1.43 -6.24 -4.17
CA PRO A 54 -1.01 -7.64 -4.23
C PRO A 54 0.35 -7.87 -4.92
N LEU A 55 0.67 -7.13 -5.99
CA LEU A 55 2.00 -7.19 -6.61
C LEU A 55 3.09 -6.76 -5.62
N LEU A 56 2.85 -5.69 -4.86
CA LEU A 56 3.79 -5.24 -3.83
C LEU A 56 3.88 -6.23 -2.65
N CYS A 57 2.81 -6.94 -2.29
CA CYS A 57 2.86 -8.03 -1.31
C CYS A 57 3.74 -9.19 -1.79
N LEU A 58 3.64 -9.55 -3.08
CA LEU A 58 4.52 -10.53 -3.69
C LEU A 58 5.98 -10.06 -3.67
N ALA A 59 6.24 -8.82 -4.05
CA ALA A 59 7.58 -8.22 -3.99
C ALA A 59 8.16 -8.27 -2.56
N CYS A 60 7.34 -8.02 -1.54
CA CYS A 60 7.74 -8.12 -0.15
C CYS A 60 8.18 -9.54 0.22
N GLY A 61 7.36 -10.56 -0.08
CA GLY A 61 7.70 -11.95 0.20
C GLY A 61 8.95 -12.42 -0.53
N VAL A 62 9.08 -12.08 -1.82
CA VAL A 62 10.27 -12.39 -2.62
C VAL A 62 11.51 -11.65 -2.09
N GLY A 63 11.35 -10.39 -1.68
CA GLY A 63 12.41 -9.61 -1.05
C GLY A 63 13.00 -10.33 0.16
N VAL A 64 12.15 -10.80 1.07
CA VAL A 64 12.58 -11.59 2.24
C VAL A 64 13.20 -12.92 1.83
N ALA A 65 12.69 -13.60 0.80
CA ALA A 65 13.22 -14.89 0.34
C ALA A 65 14.66 -14.78 -0.20
N LEU A 66 15.04 -13.62 -0.73
CA LEU A 66 16.40 -13.37 -1.26
C LEU A 66 17.41 -12.97 -0.18
N VAL A 67 16.94 -12.52 0.99
CA VAL A 67 17.83 -12.04 2.04
C VAL A 67 18.53 -13.23 2.71
N PRO A 68 19.88 -13.27 2.74
CA PRO A 68 20.61 -14.33 3.41
C PRO A 68 20.31 -14.33 4.92
N ARG A 69 20.40 -15.50 5.57
CA ARG A 69 20.24 -15.62 7.02
C ARG A 69 21.24 -14.77 7.80
N GLU A 70 22.45 -14.59 7.25
CA GLU A 70 23.43 -13.65 7.77
C GLU A 70 23.38 -12.34 6.99
N LEU A 71 22.82 -11.31 7.62
CA LEU A 71 22.67 -10.00 7.00
C LEU A 71 24.03 -9.30 6.86
N SER A 72 24.34 -8.76 5.68
CA SER A 72 25.47 -7.84 5.55
C SER A 72 25.24 -6.57 6.39
N GLY A 73 26.31 -5.83 6.73
CA GLY A 73 26.20 -4.60 7.54
C GLY A 73 25.26 -3.55 6.94
N LEU A 74 25.22 -3.44 5.61
CA LEU A 74 24.30 -2.56 4.88
C LEU A 74 22.84 -2.98 5.01
N ILE A 75 22.55 -4.29 4.93
CA ILE A 75 21.17 -4.77 5.07
C ILE A 75 20.69 -4.63 6.53
N ARG A 76 21.59 -4.81 7.51
CA ARG A 76 21.28 -4.53 8.93
C ARG A 76 21.01 -3.06 9.19
N SER A 77 21.75 -2.14 8.57
CA SER A 77 21.49 -0.70 8.75
C SER A 77 20.18 -0.28 8.10
N LEU A 78 19.79 -0.90 6.98
CA LEU A 78 18.48 -0.70 6.35
C LEU A 78 17.33 -1.25 7.19
N ALA A 79 17.53 -2.39 7.83
CA ALA A 79 16.56 -3.00 8.76
C ALA A 79 16.62 -2.39 10.18
N ALA A 80 17.54 -1.44 10.43
CA ALA A 80 17.65 -0.79 11.73
C ALA A 80 16.41 0.04 12.02
N THR A 81 16.03 0.09 13.30
CA THR A 81 14.82 0.79 13.76
C THR A 81 14.80 2.25 13.33
N GLN A 82 15.95 2.95 13.33
CA GLN A 82 16.01 4.35 12.90
C GLN A 82 15.66 4.51 11.41
N THR A 83 16.21 3.65 10.55
CA THR A 83 15.94 3.67 9.11
C THR A 83 14.47 3.34 8.83
N ALA A 84 13.94 2.32 9.50
CA ALA A 84 12.53 1.97 9.44
C ALA A 84 11.61 3.14 9.82
N LEU A 85 11.91 3.84 10.91
CA LEU A 85 11.13 5.00 11.36
C LEU A 85 11.22 6.17 10.38
N LEU A 86 12.40 6.40 9.79
CA LEU A 86 12.57 7.42 8.76
C LEU A 86 11.73 7.10 7.53
N VAL A 87 11.80 5.86 7.02
CA VAL A 87 11.01 5.41 5.87
C VAL A 87 9.51 5.50 6.16
N ALA A 88 9.07 5.07 7.35
CA ALA A 88 7.68 5.18 7.78
C ALA A 88 7.21 6.64 7.85
N SER A 89 8.09 7.53 8.33
CA SER A 89 7.81 8.97 8.39
C SER A 89 7.68 9.57 6.99
N CYS A 90 8.56 9.20 6.05
CA CYS A 90 8.47 9.64 4.65
C CYS A 90 7.14 9.21 4.03
N TRP A 91 6.74 7.96 4.22
CA TRP A 91 5.45 7.46 3.73
C TRP A 91 4.25 8.11 4.42
N LEU A 92 4.31 8.38 5.72
CA LEU A 92 3.26 9.10 6.43
C LEU A 92 3.11 10.53 5.91
N VAL A 93 4.23 11.24 5.73
CA VAL A 93 4.24 12.60 5.17
C VAL A 93 3.68 12.59 3.76
N PHE A 94 4.05 11.60 2.93
CA PHE A 94 3.48 11.42 1.61
C PHE A 94 1.96 11.21 1.66
N GLY A 95 1.48 10.35 2.56
CA GLY A 95 0.05 10.13 2.76
C GLY A 95 -0.70 11.39 3.15
N ILE A 96 -0.24 12.09 4.19
CA ILE A 96 -0.84 13.35 4.64
C ILE A 96 -0.82 14.40 3.52
N TRP A 97 0.29 14.53 2.79
CA TRP A 97 0.41 15.44 1.65
C TRP A 97 -0.60 15.09 0.55
N GLN A 98 -0.68 13.82 0.16
CA GLN A 98 -1.61 13.35 -0.86
C GLN A 98 -3.06 13.59 -0.44
N TRP A 99 -3.41 13.24 0.79
CA TRP A 99 -4.74 13.46 1.35
C TRP A 99 -5.11 14.95 1.34
N ARG A 100 -4.19 15.83 1.78
CA ARG A 100 -4.39 17.28 1.74
C ARG A 100 -4.51 17.81 0.31
N SER A 101 -3.74 17.28 -0.63
CA SER A 101 -3.80 17.65 -2.04
C SER A 101 -5.15 17.28 -2.65
N GLU A 102 -5.61 16.06 -2.44
CA GLU A 102 -6.87 15.55 -3.01
C GLU A 102 -8.10 16.26 -2.44
N THR A 103 -8.07 16.66 -1.17
CA THR A 103 -9.13 17.49 -0.57
C THR A 103 -9.10 18.92 -1.11
N ARG A 104 -7.92 19.54 -1.23
CA ARG A 104 -7.76 20.88 -1.82
C ARG A 104 -8.19 20.97 -3.29
N LEU A 105 -7.95 19.91 -4.06
CA LEU A 105 -8.33 19.84 -5.48
C LEU A 105 -9.81 19.46 -5.68
N ASN A 106 -10.58 19.26 -4.59
CA ASN A 106 -11.97 18.81 -4.61
C ASN A 106 -12.16 17.44 -5.31
N TYR A 107 -11.15 16.56 -5.24
CA TYR A 107 -11.33 15.16 -5.65
C TYR A 107 -12.17 14.37 -4.64
N TYR A 108 -12.10 14.75 -3.37
CA TYR A 108 -12.92 14.17 -2.30
C TYR A 108 -13.55 15.24 -1.43
N SER A 109 -14.81 15.00 -1.03
CA SER A 109 -15.46 15.76 0.03
C SER A 109 -14.83 15.38 1.36
N LEU A 110 -14.97 16.23 2.39
CA LEU A 110 -14.43 15.92 3.72
C LEU A 110 -14.95 14.56 4.24
N ALA A 111 -16.24 14.25 4.01
CA ALA A 111 -16.83 12.98 4.41
C ALA A 111 -16.24 11.76 3.69
N GLN A 112 -15.82 11.89 2.43
CA GLN A 112 -15.10 10.82 1.72
C GLN A 112 -13.63 10.76 2.13
N ALA A 113 -13.02 11.91 2.36
CA ALA A 113 -11.64 12.01 2.78
C ALA A 113 -11.44 11.35 4.16
N LEU A 114 -12.48 11.41 5.01
CA LEU A 114 -12.54 10.76 6.32
C LEU A 114 -13.20 9.36 6.27
N ALA A 115 -13.40 8.75 5.09
CA ALA A 115 -13.93 7.39 5.03
C ALA A 115 -12.96 6.39 5.70
N PRO A 116 -13.44 5.35 6.41
CA PRO A 116 -12.58 4.40 7.12
C PRO A 116 -11.48 3.80 6.24
N THR A 117 -11.82 3.39 5.02
CA THR A 117 -10.85 2.84 4.06
C THR A 117 -9.82 3.86 3.60
N LYS A 118 -10.20 5.14 3.50
CA LYS A 118 -9.28 6.25 3.18
C LYS A 118 -8.32 6.49 4.34
N ILE A 119 -8.82 6.61 5.57
CA ILE A 119 -8.00 6.78 6.77
C ILE A 119 -7.00 5.65 6.89
N TRP A 120 -7.43 4.40 6.76
CA TRP A 120 -6.56 3.23 6.81
C TRP A 120 -5.46 3.29 5.74
N HIS A 121 -5.81 3.64 4.51
CA HIS A 121 -4.81 3.73 3.44
C HIS A 121 -3.75 4.81 3.74
N GLN A 122 -4.18 5.97 4.24
CA GLN A 122 -3.29 7.10 4.51
C GLN A 122 -2.43 6.90 5.76
N LEU A 123 -2.99 6.34 6.84
CA LEU A 123 -2.35 6.29 8.15
C LEU A 123 -1.78 4.92 8.52
N ALA A 124 -2.15 3.85 7.83
CA ALA A 124 -1.61 2.51 8.05
C ALA A 124 -0.91 1.97 6.80
N VAL A 125 -1.57 1.94 5.64
CA VAL A 125 -0.98 1.34 4.43
C VAL A 125 0.29 2.08 4.02
N TYR A 126 0.28 3.41 3.88
CA TYR A 126 1.51 4.12 3.54
C TYR A 126 2.63 3.90 4.56
N PRO A 127 2.51 4.27 5.84
CA PRO A 127 3.63 4.16 6.77
C PRO A 127 4.04 2.73 7.10
N VAL A 128 3.10 1.79 7.27
CA VAL A 128 3.42 0.42 7.70
C VAL A 128 3.75 -0.45 6.50
N PHE A 129 2.82 -0.59 5.55
CA PHE A 129 3.02 -1.43 4.39
C PHE A 129 4.05 -0.84 3.42
N GLY A 130 4.04 0.48 3.20
CA GLY A 130 5.07 1.15 2.40
C GLY A 130 6.48 0.94 2.95
N THR A 131 6.66 1.00 4.28
CA THR A 131 7.96 0.68 4.91
C THR A 131 8.34 -0.77 4.75
N LEU A 132 7.40 -1.68 5.00
CA LEU A 132 7.64 -3.12 4.85
C LEU A 132 8.09 -3.46 3.44
N VAL A 133 7.37 -2.99 2.42
CA VAL A 133 7.71 -3.20 1.01
C VAL A 133 9.04 -2.57 0.66
N THR A 134 9.29 -1.32 1.09
CA THR A 134 10.54 -0.61 0.79
C THR A 134 11.75 -1.34 1.36
N VAL A 135 11.72 -1.68 2.65
CA VAL A 135 12.85 -2.34 3.33
C VAL A 135 13.09 -3.72 2.74
N THR A 136 12.05 -4.53 2.55
CA THR A 136 12.20 -5.90 2.05
C THR A 136 12.61 -5.93 0.57
N ALA A 137 12.09 -5.03 -0.26
CA ALA A 137 12.50 -4.91 -1.66
C ALA A 137 13.95 -4.44 -1.79
N VAL A 138 14.35 -3.39 -1.06
CA VAL A 138 15.74 -2.89 -1.09
C VAL A 138 16.70 -3.95 -0.55
N ALA A 139 16.35 -4.65 0.53
CA ALA A 139 17.16 -5.73 1.08
C ALA A 139 17.32 -6.89 0.08
N GLY A 140 16.24 -7.34 -0.57
CA GLY A 140 16.30 -8.40 -1.57
C GLY A 140 17.05 -8.00 -2.84
N LEU A 141 16.91 -6.74 -3.30
CA LEU A 141 17.67 -6.20 -4.43
C LEU A 141 19.15 -6.03 -4.09
N GLY A 142 19.48 -5.69 -2.85
CA GLY A 142 20.85 -5.56 -2.35
C GLY A 142 21.52 -6.88 -1.98
N ALA A 143 20.75 -7.97 -1.85
CA ALA A 143 21.29 -9.28 -1.51
C ALA A 143 22.24 -9.81 -2.59
N PRO A 144 23.35 -10.49 -2.23
CA PRO A 144 24.23 -11.13 -3.19
C PRO A 144 23.50 -12.27 -3.93
N LEU A 145 23.93 -12.60 -5.16
CA LEU A 145 23.32 -13.66 -5.95
C LEU A 145 23.56 -15.07 -5.37
N GLY A 146 24.67 -15.26 -4.66
CA GLY A 146 25.03 -16.50 -3.97
C GLY A 146 25.09 -17.73 -4.88
N ASP A 147 24.83 -18.90 -4.28
CA ASP A 147 24.99 -20.22 -4.91
C ASP A 147 23.91 -20.56 -5.94
N ARG A 148 22.82 -19.78 -5.98
CA ARG A 148 21.70 -19.96 -6.92
C ARG A 148 21.45 -18.68 -7.72
N PRO A 149 22.41 -18.26 -8.55
CA PRO A 149 22.41 -16.93 -9.14
C PRO A 149 21.23 -16.68 -10.08
N VAL A 150 20.77 -17.71 -10.81
CA VAL A 150 19.61 -17.60 -11.70
C VAL A 150 18.33 -17.33 -10.91
N LEU A 151 18.08 -18.07 -9.82
CA LEU A 151 16.90 -17.86 -8.98
C LEU A 151 16.94 -16.50 -8.28
N ALA A 152 18.12 -16.09 -7.81
CA ALA A 152 18.29 -14.77 -7.21
C ALA A 152 18.03 -13.65 -8.23
N ALA A 153 18.54 -13.77 -9.45
CA ALA A 153 18.27 -12.82 -10.52
C ALA A 153 16.78 -12.75 -10.88
N LEU A 154 16.11 -13.91 -11.01
CA LEU A 154 14.67 -13.97 -11.24
C LEU A 154 13.87 -13.29 -10.11
N GLY A 155 14.23 -13.53 -8.85
CA GLY A 155 13.61 -12.87 -7.71
C GLY A 155 13.73 -11.34 -7.79
N LYS A 156 14.90 -10.82 -8.16
CA LYS A 156 15.11 -9.38 -8.36
C LYS A 156 14.27 -8.82 -9.50
N VAL A 157 14.18 -9.54 -10.62
CA VAL A 157 13.30 -9.18 -11.75
C VAL A 157 11.83 -9.13 -11.29
N ILE A 158 11.38 -10.08 -10.47
CA ILE A 158 10.02 -10.08 -9.91
C ILE A 158 9.79 -8.84 -9.03
N ILE A 159 10.72 -8.49 -8.14
CA ILE A 159 10.60 -7.29 -7.28
C ILE A 159 10.47 -6.03 -8.15
N LEU A 160 11.36 -5.87 -9.13
CA LEU A 160 11.35 -4.72 -10.04
C LEU A 160 10.07 -4.68 -10.89
N GLY A 161 9.64 -5.82 -11.42
CA GLY A 161 8.42 -5.94 -12.23
C GLY A 161 7.16 -5.61 -11.43
N CYS A 162 7.07 -6.08 -10.19
CA CYS A 162 5.96 -5.75 -9.28
C CYS A 162 5.94 -4.25 -8.94
N GLY A 163 7.09 -3.66 -8.62
CA GLY A 163 7.22 -2.22 -8.36
C GLY A 163 6.83 -1.38 -9.59
N ALA A 164 7.35 -1.73 -10.76
CA ALA A 164 7.02 -1.06 -12.01
C ALA A 164 5.52 -1.21 -12.36
N GLY A 165 4.96 -2.40 -12.21
CA GLY A 165 3.53 -2.66 -12.39
C GLY A 165 2.67 -1.78 -11.48
N TRP A 166 3.01 -1.69 -10.19
CA TRP A 166 2.31 -0.80 -9.26
C TRP A 166 2.40 0.67 -9.69
N ILE A 167 3.58 1.15 -10.10
CA ILE A 167 3.76 2.53 -10.60
C ILE A 167 2.86 2.78 -11.82
N LEU A 168 2.83 1.86 -12.79
CA LEU A 168 2.00 1.99 -13.99
C LEU A 168 0.51 2.03 -13.66
N LEU A 169 0.04 1.17 -12.75
CA LEU A 169 -1.34 1.16 -12.30
C LEU A 169 -1.70 2.45 -11.56
N HIS A 170 -0.81 2.96 -10.71
CA HIS A 170 -1.02 4.23 -10.01
C HIS A 170 -1.06 5.42 -11.00
N LEU A 171 -0.17 5.44 -12.01
CA LEU A 171 -0.20 6.45 -13.07
C LEU A 171 -1.49 6.36 -13.90
N HIS A 172 -1.95 5.14 -14.20
CA HIS A 172 -3.24 4.93 -14.86
C HIS A 172 -4.39 5.50 -14.03
N ASP A 173 -4.44 5.20 -12.73
CA ASP A 173 -5.49 5.69 -11.82
C ASP A 173 -5.47 7.22 -11.66
N ARG A 174 -4.29 7.85 -11.73
CA ARG A 174 -4.17 9.33 -11.75
C ARG A 174 -4.74 9.96 -13.02
N ARG A 175 -4.64 9.27 -14.16
CA ARG A 175 -5.22 9.72 -15.43
C ARG A 175 -6.72 9.42 -15.54
N HIS A 176 -7.22 8.48 -14.76
CA HIS A 176 -8.63 8.08 -14.74
C HIS A 176 -9.20 8.20 -13.31
N PRO A 177 -9.34 9.43 -12.79
CA PRO A 177 -9.78 9.66 -11.42
C PRO A 177 -11.17 9.06 -11.19
N ARG A 178 -11.38 8.51 -9.99
CA ARG A 178 -12.63 7.86 -9.57
C ARG A 178 -13.02 8.36 -8.19
N LEU A 179 -14.31 8.48 -7.93
CA LEU A 179 -14.83 8.74 -6.58
C LEU A 179 -14.84 7.43 -5.76
N GLY A 180 -13.64 6.92 -5.46
CA GLY A 180 -13.42 5.55 -4.97
C GLY A 180 -13.88 5.24 -3.54
N HIS A 181 -14.20 6.27 -2.74
CA HIS A 181 -14.67 6.11 -1.35
C HIS A 181 -16.10 6.64 -1.17
N PRO A 182 -16.99 5.90 -0.49
CA PRO A 182 -18.27 6.44 -0.07
C PRO A 182 -18.06 7.49 1.03
N PRO A 183 -18.86 8.57 1.07
CA PRO A 183 -18.86 9.47 2.22
C PRO A 183 -19.29 8.72 3.49
N PHE A 184 -18.66 9.03 4.62
CA PHE A 184 -18.92 8.36 5.91
C PHE A 184 -19.35 9.35 6.99
N ASP A 185 -20.43 9.03 7.70
CA ASP A 185 -20.92 9.80 8.85
C ASP A 185 -20.41 9.17 10.15
N TRP A 186 -19.40 9.80 10.76
CA TRP A 186 -18.80 9.36 12.02
C TRP A 186 -19.71 9.52 13.24
N ARG A 187 -20.71 10.40 13.19
CA ARG A 187 -21.66 10.55 14.31
C ARG A 187 -22.64 9.39 14.36
N ARG A 188 -23.00 8.86 13.19
CA ARG A 188 -23.94 7.73 13.04
C ARG A 188 -23.26 6.40 12.71
N LEU A 189 -21.93 6.39 12.62
CA LEU A 189 -21.09 5.24 12.25
C LEU A 189 -21.63 4.48 11.04
N ARG A 190 -21.99 5.21 9.97
CA ARG A 190 -22.61 4.63 8.78
C ARG A 190 -22.20 5.36 7.50
N PRO A 191 -22.18 4.66 6.35
CA PRO A 191 -22.00 5.31 5.06
C PRO A 191 -23.18 6.24 4.76
N VAL A 192 -22.89 7.33 4.06
CA VAL A 192 -23.88 8.25 3.51
C VAL A 192 -24.17 7.86 2.06
N PRO A 193 -25.44 7.93 1.59
CA PRO A 193 -25.76 7.73 0.18
C PRO A 193 -24.88 8.62 -0.70
N ARG A 194 -24.37 8.06 -1.80
CA ARG A 194 -23.58 8.83 -2.77
C ARG A 194 -24.54 9.81 -3.48
N PRO A 195 -24.29 11.13 -3.45
CA PRO A 195 -25.11 12.07 -4.19
C PRO A 195 -24.77 12.09 -5.69
N TRP A 196 -23.82 11.25 -6.16
CA TRP A 196 -23.38 11.15 -7.54
C TRP A 196 -23.50 9.71 -8.09
N PRO A 197 -23.67 9.53 -9.41
CA PRO A 197 -23.60 8.24 -10.10
C PRO A 197 -22.27 7.48 -9.89
N ALA A 198 -22.30 6.15 -10.01
CA ALA A 198 -21.13 5.30 -9.74
C ALA A 198 -19.94 5.52 -10.69
N ASP A 199 -20.19 6.04 -11.89
CA ASP A 199 -19.25 6.38 -12.96
C ASP A 199 -18.70 7.82 -12.85
N SER A 200 -19.10 8.58 -11.83
CA SER A 200 -18.60 9.94 -11.64
C SER A 200 -17.11 9.97 -11.34
N ILE A 201 -16.37 10.74 -12.14
CA ILE A 201 -14.90 10.89 -12.06
C ILE A 201 -14.45 12.12 -11.24
N SER A 202 -15.38 13.02 -10.88
CA SER A 202 -15.09 14.18 -10.03
C SER A 202 -16.32 14.65 -9.26
N LEU A 203 -16.11 15.37 -8.15
CA LEU A 203 -17.18 16.04 -7.40
C LEU A 203 -17.64 17.36 -8.03
N ARG A 204 -16.94 17.83 -9.08
CA ARG A 204 -17.41 18.99 -9.83
C ARG A 204 -18.62 18.51 -10.62
N ALA A 205 -19.76 19.16 -10.39
CA ALA A 205 -20.89 19.05 -11.29
C ALA A 205 -20.38 19.29 -12.72
N THR A 206 -20.80 18.46 -13.67
CA THR A 206 -20.92 18.92 -15.05
C THR A 206 -21.89 20.09 -14.99
N SER A 207 -21.36 21.30 -14.92
CA SER A 207 -22.10 22.49 -15.30
C SER A 207 -22.48 22.30 -16.77
N GLY A 208 -23.70 21.82 -16.98
CA GLY A 208 -24.45 22.12 -18.18
C GLY A 208 -24.95 23.56 -18.09
#